data_AF-A0A229FWI6-F1
#
_entry.id   AF-A0A229FWI6-F1
#
_cell.length_a   1.000
_cell.length_b   1.000
_cell.length_c   1.000
_cell.angle_alpha   90.00
_cell.angle_beta   90.00
_cell.angle_gamma   90.00
#
_symmetry.space_group_name_H-M   'P 1'
#
loop_
_entity.id
_entity.type
_entity.pdbx_description
1 polymer ?
#
loop_
_entity_poly.entity_id
_entity_poly.type
_entity_poly.pdbx_seq_one_letter_code
_entity_poly.pdbx_strand_id
1 'polypeptide(L)'
;MNQSRSKSVAVTPSCNLSIEIKPIPLAHWVSDPNTWDKYQFIQEASDFIWNAYGHSTDQDKHSLAMLAEMLETFVICCKDISKNGLVVTHHNGVTGKNHHVDIRDKAVTKAVLLMNELGLTPKGRFPFKPKPDPEFEKFMKGPQWNGIPKEPISVEDILKNIK
;
A
#
# COMPACT_ATOMS: atom_id res chain seq x y z
N MET A 1 -25.88 26.23 -48.52
CA MET A 1 -24.65 25.62 -47.98
C MET A 1 -24.96 25.11 -46.58
N ASN A 2 -25.36 23.84 -46.45
CA ASN A 2 -25.64 23.19 -45.17
C ASN A 2 -24.46 22.27 -44.82
N GLN A 3 -23.65 22.65 -43.84
CA GLN A 3 -22.69 21.73 -43.21
C GLN A 3 -23.28 21.24 -41.89
N SER A 4 -23.87 20.06 -41.95
CA SER A 4 -24.22 19.22 -40.80
C SER A 4 -22.93 18.78 -40.11
N ARG A 5 -22.68 19.34 -38.92
CA ARG A 5 -21.50 19.08 -38.10
C ARG A 5 -21.71 17.81 -37.27
N SER A 6 -21.42 16.65 -37.83
CA SER A 6 -21.31 15.39 -37.10
C SER A 6 -20.05 15.40 -36.24
N LYS A 7 -20.19 15.69 -34.93
CA LYS A 7 -19.08 15.53 -33.98
C LYS A 7 -18.98 14.05 -33.59
N SER A 8 -17.89 13.45 -34.05
CA SER A 8 -17.41 12.11 -33.71
C SER A 8 -17.36 11.94 -32.18
N VAL A 9 -17.99 10.88 -31.67
CA VAL A 9 -17.89 10.45 -30.29
C VAL A 9 -16.49 9.86 -30.11
N ALA A 10 -15.65 10.55 -29.35
CA ALA A 10 -14.35 10.02 -28.96
C ALA A 10 -14.58 8.82 -28.02
N VAL A 11 -14.36 7.61 -28.53
CA VAL A 11 -14.23 6.40 -27.73
C VAL A 11 -12.93 6.53 -26.94
N THR A 12 -13.03 6.95 -25.69
CA THR A 12 -11.91 6.85 -24.75
C THR A 12 -11.60 5.36 -24.54
N PRO A 13 -10.34 4.93 -24.67
CA PRO A 13 -9.98 3.56 -24.37
C PRO A 13 -10.16 3.38 -22.86
N SER A 14 -11.20 2.65 -22.45
CA SER A 14 -11.30 2.15 -21.09
C SER A 14 -10.12 1.22 -20.88
N CYS A 15 -9.08 1.71 -20.20
CA CYS A 15 -8.00 0.87 -19.70
C CYS A 15 -8.61 -0.05 -18.64
N ASN A 16 -9.14 -1.19 -19.09
CA ASN A 16 -9.39 -2.33 -18.23
C ASN A 16 -8.03 -2.87 -17.82
N LEU A 17 -7.44 -2.31 -16.77
CA LEU A 17 -6.40 -3.01 -16.02
C LEU A 17 -7.11 -4.19 -15.32
N SER A 18 -7.21 -5.30 -16.04
CA SER A 18 -7.46 -6.60 -15.45
C SER A 18 -6.35 -6.84 -14.42
N ILE A 19 -6.71 -6.80 -13.14
CA ILE A 19 -5.79 -7.12 -12.05
C ILE A 19 -5.49 -8.61 -12.16
N GLU A 20 -4.37 -8.94 -12.76
CA GLU A 20 -3.88 -10.30 -12.87
C GLU A 20 -3.40 -10.75 -11.48
N ILE A 21 -4.22 -11.53 -10.77
CA ILE A 21 -3.84 -12.10 -9.46
C ILE A 21 -2.78 -13.17 -9.72
N LYS A 22 -1.51 -12.80 -9.51
CA LYS A 22 -0.38 -13.73 -9.58
C LYS A 22 -0.10 -14.35 -8.21
N PRO A 23 0.34 -15.62 -8.16
CA PRO A 23 0.82 -16.21 -6.92
C PRO A 23 1.99 -15.39 -6.36
N ILE A 24 2.12 -15.37 -5.04
CA ILE A 24 3.24 -14.69 -4.36
C ILE A 24 4.52 -15.44 -4.75
N PRO A 25 5.49 -14.79 -5.41
CA PRO A 25 6.73 -15.46 -5.81
C PRO A 25 7.59 -15.80 -4.59
N LEU A 26 8.40 -16.85 -4.71
CA LEU A 26 9.43 -17.16 -3.71
C LEU A 26 10.47 -16.04 -3.70
N ALA A 27 10.78 -15.55 -2.50
CA ALA A 27 11.92 -14.66 -2.33
C ALA A 27 13.23 -15.45 -2.47
N HIS A 28 14.01 -15.15 -3.52
CA HIS A 28 15.25 -15.89 -3.84
C HIS A 28 16.27 -15.93 -2.71
N TRP A 29 16.32 -14.88 -1.89
CA TRP A 29 17.23 -14.81 -0.74
C TRP A 29 16.91 -15.84 0.35
N VAL A 30 15.70 -16.43 0.36
CA VAL A 30 15.35 -17.51 1.28
C VAL A 30 16.10 -18.80 0.92
N SER A 31 16.25 -19.08 -0.38
CA SER A 31 17.04 -20.23 -0.85
C SER A 31 18.55 -19.98 -0.82
N ASP A 32 18.97 -18.76 -1.15
CA ASP A 32 20.37 -18.35 -1.04
C ASP A 32 20.47 -16.95 -0.40
N PRO A 33 20.74 -16.86 0.90
CA PRO A 33 20.88 -15.58 1.61
C PRO A 33 21.97 -14.65 1.04
N ASN A 34 22.84 -15.11 0.13
CA ASN A 34 23.82 -14.26 -0.56
C ASN A 34 23.21 -13.45 -1.71
N THR A 35 22.01 -13.79 -2.17
CA THR A 35 21.31 -13.01 -3.20
C THR A 35 20.54 -11.82 -2.62
N TRP A 36 20.62 -11.57 -1.31
CA TRP A 36 20.05 -10.37 -0.72
C TRP A 36 20.84 -9.14 -1.14
N ASP A 37 20.16 -8.19 -1.77
CA ASP A 37 20.70 -6.87 -2.11
C ASP A 37 19.82 -5.79 -1.47
N LYS A 38 20.42 -5.05 -0.52
CA LYS A 38 19.76 -3.97 0.21
C LYS A 38 19.32 -2.82 -0.71
N TYR A 39 20.16 -2.45 -1.68
CA TYR A 39 19.90 -1.31 -2.55
C TYR A 39 18.86 -1.64 -3.60
N GLN A 40 18.90 -2.85 -4.14
CA GLN A 40 17.85 -3.36 -5.01
C GLN A 40 16.49 -3.37 -4.28
N PHE A 41 16.45 -3.85 -3.03
CA PHE A 41 15.23 -3.81 -2.22
C PHE A 41 14.69 -2.37 -2.04
N ILE A 42 15.56 -1.41 -1.71
CA ILE A 42 15.15 -0.01 -1.55
C ILE A 42 14.53 0.53 -2.85
N GLN A 43 15.17 0.26 -3.99
CA GLN A 43 14.67 0.69 -5.29
C GLN A 43 13.30 0.08 -5.59
N GLU A 44 13.17 -1.24 -5.51
CA GLU A 44 11.92 -1.96 -5.80
C GLU A 44 10.77 -1.54 -4.87
N ALA A 45 11.06 -1.35 -3.58
CA ALA A 45 10.08 -0.91 -2.60
C ALA A 45 9.65 0.54 -2.85
N SER A 46 10.58 1.44 -3.20
CA SER A 46 10.27 2.81 -3.59
C SER A 46 9.37 2.86 -4.83
N ASP A 47 9.71 2.09 -5.87
CA ASP A 47 8.91 1.99 -7.09
C ASP A 47 7.51 1.44 -6.80
N PHE A 48 7.40 0.43 -5.93
CA PHE A 48 6.12 -0.09 -5.48
C PHE A 48 5.29 0.97 -4.75
N ILE A 49 5.87 1.69 -3.79
CA ILE A 49 5.17 2.75 -3.02
C ILE A 49 4.65 3.83 -3.98
N TRP A 50 5.49 4.28 -4.91
CA TRP A 50 5.10 5.26 -5.93
C TRP A 50 3.94 4.75 -6.79
N ASN A 51 4.03 3.52 -7.29
CA ASN A 51 2.99 2.93 -8.13
C ASN A 51 1.68 2.65 -7.36
N ALA A 52 1.76 2.30 -6.08
CA ALA A 52 0.62 2.00 -5.23
C ALA A 52 -0.14 3.26 -4.80
N TYR A 53 0.58 4.29 -4.37
CA TYR A 53 -0.01 5.45 -3.70
C TYR A 53 0.00 6.71 -4.58
N GLY A 54 0.89 6.80 -5.58
CA GLY A 54 1.05 7.95 -6.47
C GLY A 54 1.62 9.20 -5.81
N HIS A 55 2.09 9.07 -4.57
CA HIS A 55 2.75 10.11 -3.80
C HIS A 55 3.71 9.47 -2.79
N SER A 56 4.79 10.19 -2.49
CA SER A 56 5.75 9.89 -1.43
C SER A 56 6.33 11.20 -0.92
N THR A 57 6.96 11.16 0.25
CA THR A 57 7.64 12.31 0.84
C THR A 57 9.14 12.05 0.93
N ASP A 58 9.94 13.11 0.97
CA ASP A 58 11.38 13.00 1.22
C ASP A 58 11.71 12.37 2.58
N GLN A 59 10.77 12.34 3.51
CA GLN A 59 10.94 11.70 4.81
C GLN A 59 10.89 10.17 4.70
N ASP A 60 10.12 9.63 3.75
CA ASP A 60 9.93 8.18 3.58
C ASP A 60 11.26 7.46 3.29
N LYS A 61 12.24 8.17 2.73
CA LYS A 61 13.60 7.64 2.50
C LYS A 61 14.26 7.13 3.78
N HIS A 62 13.98 7.76 4.92
CA HIS A 62 14.55 7.37 6.21
C HIS A 62 13.88 6.10 6.74
N SER A 63 12.56 6.02 6.66
CA SER A 63 11.80 4.82 7.03
C SER A 63 12.17 3.64 6.15
N LEU A 64 12.32 3.86 4.85
CA LEU A 64 12.72 2.83 3.89
C LEU A 64 14.17 2.35 4.12
N ALA A 65 15.10 3.28 4.37
CA ALA A 65 16.48 2.93 4.73
C ALA A 65 16.53 2.10 6.03
N MET A 66 15.80 2.53 7.08
CA MET A 66 15.73 1.76 8.33
C MET A 66 15.14 0.37 8.11
N LEU A 67 14.13 0.23 7.26
CA LEU A 67 13.55 -1.08 6.93
C LEU A 67 14.58 -1.98 6.26
N ALA A 68 15.31 -1.44 5.29
CA ALA A 68 16.33 -2.18 4.55
C ALA A 68 17.46 -2.67 5.48
N GLU A 69 17.91 -1.84 6.44
CA GLU A 69 18.89 -2.22 7.48
C GLU A 69 18.37 -3.33 8.41
N MET A 70 17.10 -3.29 8.80
CA MET A 70 16.50 -4.34 9.64
C MET A 70 16.41 -5.67 8.87
N LEU A 71 16.07 -5.63 7.58
CA LEU A 71 16.04 -6.84 6.75
C LEU A 71 17.44 -7.40 6.50
N GLU A 72 18.44 -6.55 6.27
CA GLU A 72 19.83 -7.00 6.14
C GLU A 72 20.33 -7.65 7.43
N THR A 73 20.05 -7.04 8.58
CA THR A 73 20.36 -7.62 9.90
C THR A 73 19.70 -9.01 10.06
N PHE A 74 18.44 -9.14 9.66
CA PHE A 74 17.72 -10.41 9.69
C PHE A 74 18.41 -11.48 8.81
N VAL A 75 18.76 -11.14 7.57
CA VAL A 75 19.43 -12.05 6.62
C VAL A 75 20.79 -12.51 7.16
N ILE A 76 21.60 -11.59 7.70
CA ILE A 76 22.89 -11.90 8.34
C ILE A 76 22.68 -12.89 9.50
N CYS A 77 21.69 -12.64 10.36
CA CYS A 77 21.42 -13.55 11.47
C CYS A 77 20.96 -14.94 10.97
N CYS A 78 20.17 -15.01 9.90
CA CYS A 78 19.80 -16.29 9.28
C CYS A 78 21.03 -17.05 8.76
N LYS A 79 21.99 -16.37 8.13
CA LYS A 79 23.27 -16.96 7.69
C LYS A 79 24.05 -17.54 8.88
N ASP A 80 24.23 -16.76 9.93
CA ASP A 80 24.99 -17.19 11.11
C ASP A 80 24.32 -18.34 11.87
N ILE A 81 22.99 -18.31 11.99
CA ILE A 81 22.23 -19.40 12.60
C ILE A 81 22.31 -20.67 11.76
N SER A 82 22.25 -20.55 10.42
CA SER A 82 22.40 -21.71 9.53
C SER A 82 23.78 -22.36 9.64
N LYS A 83 24.83 -21.57 9.90
CA LYS A 83 26.20 -22.07 10.04
C LYS A 83 26.48 -22.67 11.42
N ASN A 84 26.07 -21.97 12.47
CA ASN A 84 26.47 -22.27 13.84
C ASN A 84 25.39 -23.04 14.62
N GLY A 85 24.19 -23.17 14.07
CA GLY A 85 23.03 -23.73 14.74
C GLY A 85 22.37 -22.75 15.71
N LEU A 86 21.29 -23.21 16.33
CA LEU A 86 20.52 -22.44 17.33
C LEU A 86 21.20 -22.40 18.70
N VAL A 87 22.12 -23.33 18.94
CA VAL A 87 22.79 -23.56 20.21
C VAL A 87 24.28 -23.58 19.95
N VAL A 88 25.03 -22.75 20.69
CA VAL A 88 26.47 -22.58 20.51
C VAL A 88 27.20 -22.83 21.82
N THR A 89 28.40 -23.39 21.72
CA THR A 89 29.29 -23.55 22.88
C THR A 89 30.08 -22.26 23.07
N HIS A 90 29.93 -21.64 24.24
CA HIS A 90 30.67 -20.44 24.60
C HIS A 90 32.11 -20.79 25.04
N HIS A 91 32.98 -19.78 25.11
CA HIS A 91 34.39 -19.93 25.49
C HIS A 91 34.60 -20.64 26.84
N ASN A 92 33.62 -20.57 27.75
CA ASN A 92 33.66 -21.23 29.05
C ASN A 92 33.23 -22.72 29.02
N GLY A 93 33.00 -23.29 27.83
CA GLY A 93 32.50 -24.66 27.67
C GLY A 93 31.01 -24.81 27.96
N VAL A 94 30.32 -23.74 28.36
CA VAL A 94 28.87 -23.76 28.59
C VAL A 94 28.15 -23.64 27.26
N THR A 95 27.15 -24.48 27.08
CA THR A 95 26.27 -24.44 25.90
C THR A 95 25.14 -23.44 26.15
N GLY A 96 24.93 -22.53 25.22
CA GLY A 96 23.91 -21.47 25.34
C GLY A 96 23.21 -21.16 24.02
N LYS A 97 22.19 -20.30 24.10
CA LYS A 97 21.43 -19.85 22.93
C LYS A 97 22.33 -19.01 22.03
N ASN A 98 22.24 -19.24 20.71
CA ASN A 98 22.90 -18.37 19.75
C ASN A 98 22.30 -16.95 19.83
N HIS A 99 23.13 -15.95 20.17
CA HIS A 99 22.71 -14.55 20.32
C HIS A 99 22.02 -13.98 19.06
N HIS A 100 22.35 -14.50 17.88
CA HIS A 100 21.74 -14.09 16.62
C HIS A 100 20.24 -14.39 16.56
N VAL A 101 19.74 -15.36 17.35
CA VAL A 101 18.30 -15.66 17.40
C VAL A 101 17.52 -14.48 18.00
N ASP A 102 18.00 -13.90 19.11
CA ASP A 102 17.33 -12.76 19.74
C ASP A 102 17.44 -11.48 18.89
N ILE A 103 18.57 -11.30 18.21
CA ILE A 103 18.77 -10.17 17.29
C ILE A 103 17.81 -10.30 16.11
N ARG A 104 17.72 -11.49 15.50
CA ARG A 104 16.80 -11.79 14.40
C ARG A 104 15.36 -11.50 14.79
N ASP A 105 14.89 -11.99 15.93
CA ASP A 105 13.50 -11.82 16.35
C ASP A 105 13.15 -10.33 16.60
N LYS A 106 14.09 -9.55 17.14
CA LYS A 106 13.96 -8.09 17.27
C LYS A 106 13.95 -7.39 15.91
N ALA A 107 14.79 -7.83 14.97
CA ALA A 107 14.87 -7.28 13.63
C ALA A 107 13.54 -7.50 12.87
N VAL A 108 12.96 -8.70 12.93
CA VAL A 108 11.64 -9.00 12.35
C VAL A 108 10.56 -8.10 12.93
N THR A 109 10.54 -7.96 14.25
CA THR A 109 9.52 -7.13 14.93
C THR A 109 9.57 -5.68 14.45
N LYS A 110 10.78 -5.09 14.38
CA LYS A 110 10.98 -3.72 13.88
C LYS A 110 10.67 -3.59 12.38
N ALA A 111 11.05 -4.58 11.57
CA ALA A 111 10.75 -4.59 10.15
C ALA A 111 9.24 -4.58 9.91
N VAL A 112 8.46 -5.36 10.67
CA VAL A 112 6.99 -5.36 10.56
C VAL A 112 6.39 -4.00 10.89
N LEU A 113 6.89 -3.31 11.91
CA LEU A 113 6.46 -1.95 12.25
C LEU A 113 6.72 -0.98 11.09
N LEU A 114 7.94 -0.97 10.56
CA LEU A 114 8.31 -0.10 9.43
C LEU A 114 7.52 -0.43 8.16
N MET A 115 7.24 -1.72 7.90
CA MET A 115 6.38 -2.14 6.79
C MET A 115 4.94 -1.66 6.95
N ASN A 116 4.42 -1.56 8.18
CA ASN A 116 3.08 -1.00 8.41
C ASN A 116 3.06 0.51 8.14
N GLU A 117 4.06 1.25 8.61
CA GLU A 117 4.16 2.70 8.38
C GLU A 117 4.28 3.04 6.89
N LEU A 118 5.03 2.23 6.13
CA LEU A 118 5.20 2.40 4.69
C LEU A 118 4.03 1.82 3.86
N GLY A 119 2.99 1.30 4.50
CA GLY A 119 1.86 0.66 3.80
C GLY A 119 2.26 -0.57 2.98
N LEU A 120 3.35 -1.25 3.33
CA LEU A 120 3.84 -2.42 2.61
C LEU A 120 3.13 -3.72 3.00
N THR A 121 2.39 -3.75 4.13
CA THR A 121 1.70 -4.97 4.58
C THR A 121 0.32 -5.14 3.91
N PRO A 122 -0.16 -6.39 3.71
CA PRO A 122 -1.48 -6.63 3.11
C PRO A 122 -2.63 -5.90 3.83
N LYS A 123 -2.50 -5.68 5.14
CA LYS A 123 -3.45 -4.88 5.93
C LYS A 123 -3.42 -3.40 5.55
N GLY A 124 -2.23 -2.83 5.34
CA GLY A 124 -2.07 -1.44 4.89
C GLY A 124 -2.42 -1.21 3.41
N ARG A 125 -2.47 -2.28 2.61
CA ARG A 125 -2.76 -2.24 1.16
C ARG A 125 -4.26 -2.07 0.82
N PHE A 126 -5.15 -1.99 1.80
CA PHE A 126 -6.61 -1.93 1.56
C PHE A 126 -7.19 -0.52 1.75
N PRO A 127 -7.94 0.03 0.78
CA PRO A 127 -8.11 -0.40 -0.60
C PRO A 127 -7.12 0.31 -1.53
N PHE A 128 -6.22 -0.45 -2.19
CA PHE A 128 -5.77 -0.10 -3.54
C PHE A 128 -6.99 0.30 -4.35
N LYS A 129 -7.04 1.54 -4.82
CA LYS A 129 -8.18 2.11 -5.57
C LYS A 129 -8.83 1.07 -6.51
N PRO A 130 -10.03 0.52 -6.22
CA PRO A 130 -11.06 0.66 -7.24
C PRO A 130 -11.37 2.16 -7.31
N LYS A 131 -11.84 2.69 -8.45
CA LYS A 131 -12.61 3.94 -8.37
C LYS A 131 -13.63 3.74 -7.23
N PRO A 132 -13.74 4.66 -6.26
CA PRO A 132 -14.76 4.49 -5.24
C PRO A 132 -16.07 4.26 -5.99
N ASP A 133 -16.84 3.27 -5.57
CA ASP A 133 -18.17 3.02 -6.12
C ASP A 133 -18.87 4.39 -6.25
N PRO A 134 -19.41 4.76 -7.43
CA PRO A 134 -20.13 6.02 -7.60
C PRO A 134 -21.14 6.29 -6.47
N GLU A 135 -21.70 5.23 -5.87
CA GLU A 135 -22.59 5.31 -4.72
C GLU A 135 -21.87 5.70 -3.42
N PHE A 136 -20.67 5.16 -3.16
CA PHE A 136 -19.82 5.55 -2.04
C PHE A 136 -19.28 6.98 -2.18
N GLU A 137 -18.91 7.39 -3.40
CA GLU A 137 -18.52 8.77 -3.67
C GLU A 137 -19.68 9.75 -3.46
N LYS A 138 -20.89 9.36 -3.85
CA LYS A 138 -22.11 10.13 -3.62
C LYS A 138 -22.45 10.21 -2.13
N PHE A 139 -22.23 9.14 -1.38
CA PHE A 139 -22.39 9.09 0.07
C PHE A 139 -21.39 10.00 0.81
N MET A 140 -20.11 9.95 0.44
CA MET A 140 -19.05 10.78 1.03
C MET A 140 -19.17 12.27 0.70
N LYS A 141 -19.81 12.62 -0.43
CA LYS A 141 -20.16 14.01 -0.77
C LYS A 141 -21.30 14.58 0.09
N GLY A 142 -21.91 13.77 0.96
CA GLY A 142 -23.04 14.14 1.81
C GLY A 142 -24.33 14.36 1.00
N PRO A 143 -25.46 14.65 1.69
CA PRO A 143 -26.69 15.03 1.02
C PRO A 143 -26.44 16.31 0.20
N GLN A 144 -26.43 16.15 -1.13
CA GLN A 144 -26.41 17.30 -2.03
C GLN A 144 -27.76 18.00 -1.86
N TRP A 145 -27.75 19.11 -1.12
CA TRP A 145 -28.92 19.98 -1.04
C TRP A 145 -29.15 20.55 -2.43
N ASN A 146 -30.06 19.93 -3.18
CA ASN A 146 -30.52 20.41 -4.48
C ASN A 146 -31.49 21.56 -4.22
N GLY A 147 -30.97 22.66 -3.70
CA GLY A 147 -31.71 23.86 -3.35
C GLY A 147 -32.18 24.59 -4.60
N ILE A 148 -33.28 24.11 -5.20
CA ILE A 148 -34.17 24.92 -6.04
C ILE A 148 -35.60 24.45 -5.76
N PRO A 149 -36.43 25.23 -5.03
CA PRO A 149 -37.87 25.09 -5.15
C PRO A 149 -38.25 25.31 -6.61
N LYS A 150 -38.88 24.32 -7.23
CA LYS A 150 -39.52 24.52 -8.54
C LYS A 150 -40.66 25.51 -8.33
N GLU A 151 -40.44 26.71 -8.87
CA GLU A 151 -41.38 27.81 -9.08
C GLU A 151 -41.77 28.60 -7.81
N PRO A 152 -41.88 29.95 -7.90
CA PRO A 152 -42.43 30.74 -6.81
C PRO A 152 -43.89 30.34 -6.61
N ILE A 153 -44.23 29.92 -5.38
CA ILE A 153 -45.61 29.67 -4.98
C ILE A 153 -46.39 30.98 -5.21
N SER A 154 -47.33 30.96 -6.15
CA SER A 154 -48.21 32.09 -6.43
C SER A 154 -49.05 32.41 -5.19
N VAL A 155 -49.11 33.67 -4.79
CA VAL A 155 -49.81 34.12 -3.56
C VAL A 155 -51.31 33.78 -3.64
N GLU A 156 -51.84 33.66 -4.85
CA GLU A 156 -53.20 33.29 -5.18
C GLU A 156 -53.57 31.85 -4.79
N ASP A 157 -52.60 30.92 -4.73
CA ASP A 157 -52.85 29.53 -4.35
C ASP A 157 -52.88 29.33 -2.83
N ILE A 158 -52.21 30.21 -2.06
CA ILE A 158 -52.26 30.22 -0.59
C ILE A 158 -53.63 30.71 -0.11
N LEU A 159 -54.21 31.71 -0.79
CA LEU A 159 -55.49 32.32 -0.39
C LEU A 159 -56.71 31.42 -0.68
N LYS A 160 -56.61 30.43 -1.56
CA LYS A 160 -57.71 29.49 -1.84
C LYS A 160 -57.95 28.44 -0.75
N ASN A 161 -56.97 28.21 0.12
CA ASN A 161 -57.06 27.19 1.18
C ASN A 161 -57.36 27.77 2.57
N ILE A 162 -57.65 29.06 2.66
CA ILE A 162 -58.14 29.71 3.88
C ILE A 162 -59.62 30.03 3.66
N LYS A 163 -60.49 29.11 4.07
CA LYS A 163 -61.91 29.38 4.35
C LYS A 163 -62.09 29.55 5.84
#